data_AF-A0A9J5Y5J9-F1
#
_entry.id   AF-A0A9J5Y5J9-F1
#
_cell.length_a   1.000
_cell.length_b   1.000
_cell.length_c   1.000
_cell.angle_alpha   90.00
_cell.angle_beta   90.00
_cell.angle_gamma   90.00
#
_symmetry.space_group_name_H-M   'P 1'
#
loop_
_entity.id
_entity.type
_entity.pdbx_description
1 polymer ?
#
loop_
_entity_poly.entity_id
_entity_poly.type
_entity_poly.pdbx_seq_one_letter_code
_entity_poly.pdbx_strand_id
1 'polypeptide(L)'
;MQCYTQVKILHKLHKRLPPNQYNHICLSSCFAQLTTIKRCLVKAQLFRCFMLREMEGSSTNAILIYVNGTTLRFTIRDFAIISGLKCSDNEFEFCFHRDQPNRIMVEYFPGQSSFTKARLIASYRAKVYGDNEDDAYKFGILYYIHTFIMSVEPNTTSIDRIDFDLVETYRFMNYPWGKRAFDELAKVINNKIKLDGQYYRIHGFPLPMQVWFYE
;
A
#
# COMPACT_ATOMS: atom_id res chain seq x y z
N MET A 1 -12.95 -9.98 8.35
CA MET A 1 -12.24 -8.93 7.58
C MET A 1 -11.22 -8.24 8.49
N GLN A 2 -9.93 -8.55 8.39
CA GLN A 2 -8.90 -7.77 9.11
C GLN A 2 -8.50 -6.57 8.24
N CYS A 3 -9.18 -5.45 8.41
CA CYS A 3 -8.64 -4.19 7.91
C CYS A 3 -7.55 -3.74 8.89
N TYR A 4 -6.29 -3.73 8.44
CA TYR A 4 -5.20 -3.23 9.25
C TYR A 4 -5.34 -1.71 9.37
N THR A 5 -5.80 -1.28 10.53
CA THR A 5 -5.84 0.15 10.86
C THR A 5 -4.43 0.66 10.93
N GLN A 6 -4.23 1.87 10.42
CA GLN A 6 -2.97 2.59 10.53
C GLN A 6 -2.31 2.51 11.91
N VAL A 7 -3.06 2.81 12.97
CA VAL A 7 -2.57 2.82 14.36
C VAL A 7 -1.94 1.49 14.76
N LYS A 8 -2.53 0.37 14.32
CA LYS A 8 -1.98 -0.97 14.57
C LYS A 8 -0.67 -1.21 13.82
N ILE A 9 -0.52 -0.64 12.64
CA ILE A 9 0.73 -0.74 11.86
C ILE A 9 1.80 0.14 12.47
N LEU A 10 1.51 1.40 12.79
CA LEU A 10 2.44 2.32 13.46
C LEU A 10 2.91 1.78 14.81
N HIS A 11 2.01 1.21 15.62
CA HIS A 11 2.37 0.56 16.87
C HIS A 11 3.33 -0.63 16.65
N LYS A 12 3.13 -1.42 15.59
CA LYS A 12 4.03 -2.53 15.24
C LYS A 12 5.39 -2.04 14.72
N LEU A 13 5.41 -0.89 14.04
CA LEU A 13 6.63 -0.21 13.61
C LEU A 13 7.43 0.24 14.83
N HIS A 14 6.81 1.05 15.69
CA HIS A 14 7.42 1.59 16.91
C HIS A 14 8.03 0.51 17.82
N LYS A 15 7.34 -0.63 17.96
CA LYS A 15 7.82 -1.74 18.81
C LYS A 15 9.09 -2.43 18.27
N ARG A 16 9.37 -2.32 16.96
CA ARG A 16 10.40 -3.16 16.30
C ARG A 16 11.55 -2.37 15.72
N LEU A 17 11.31 -1.15 15.26
CA LEU A 17 12.37 -0.29 14.75
C LEU A 17 13.15 0.38 15.87
N PRO A 18 14.45 0.68 15.66
CA PRO A 18 15.16 1.66 16.46
C PRO A 18 14.38 3.00 16.46
N PRO A 19 14.38 3.76 17.58
CA PRO A 19 13.62 5.00 17.69
C PRO A 19 13.92 6.02 16.57
N ASN A 20 15.19 6.17 16.19
CA ASN A 20 15.60 7.07 15.12
C ASN A 20 14.97 6.67 13.78
N GLN A 21 14.99 5.39 13.45
CA GLN A 21 14.44 4.87 12.20
C GLN A 21 12.91 4.95 12.16
N TYR A 22 12.25 4.71 13.29
CA TYR A 22 10.81 4.98 13.40
C TYR A 22 10.48 6.46 13.16
N ASN A 23 11.26 7.37 13.75
CA ASN A 23 11.08 8.81 13.58
C ASN A 23 11.31 9.24 12.13
N HIS A 24 12.31 8.67 11.43
CA HIS A 24 12.52 8.93 10.00
C HIS A 24 11.29 8.56 9.16
N ILE A 25 10.61 7.45 9.47
CA ILE A 25 9.35 7.09 8.79
C ILE A 25 8.27 8.14 9.07
N CYS A 26 8.10 8.55 10.33
CA CYS A 26 7.00 9.41 10.75
C CYS A 26 7.19 10.90 10.38
N LEU A 27 8.43 11.37 10.26
CA LEU A 27 8.74 12.80 10.12
C LEU A 27 9.37 13.16 8.77
N SER A 28 10.12 12.24 8.16
CA SER A 28 10.98 12.55 7.00
C SER A 28 10.71 11.71 5.76
N SER A 29 9.86 10.69 5.86
CA SER A 29 9.49 9.87 4.70
C SER A 29 8.36 10.49 3.89
N CYS A 30 8.19 10.05 2.64
CA CYS A 30 7.03 10.38 1.81
C CYS A 30 5.69 9.88 2.40
N PHE A 31 5.74 9.11 3.49
CA PHE A 31 4.56 8.63 4.23
C PHE A 31 4.30 9.40 5.53
N ALA A 32 5.11 10.40 5.88
CA ALA A 32 5.02 11.13 7.14
C ALA A 32 3.61 11.68 7.40
N GLN A 33 3.01 12.36 6.41
CA GLN A 33 1.66 12.89 6.52
C GLN A 33 0.65 11.79 6.84
N LEU A 34 0.78 10.63 6.20
CA LEU A 34 -0.08 9.50 6.50
C LEU A 34 -0.01 9.20 7.99
N THR A 35 1.18 9.04 8.59
CA THR A 35 1.36 8.66 10.01
C THR A 35 0.61 9.52 11.04
N THR A 36 0.20 10.74 10.65
CA THR A 36 -0.54 11.69 11.49
C THR A 36 -2.07 11.59 11.37
N ILE A 37 -2.58 10.81 10.40
CA ILE A 37 -4.02 10.65 10.17
C ILE A 37 -4.73 10.16 11.44
N LYS A 38 -5.83 10.83 11.80
CA LYS A 38 -6.68 10.41 12.91
C LYS A 38 -7.20 9.00 12.67
N ARG A 39 -7.33 8.21 13.74
CA ARG A 39 -7.79 6.82 13.67
C ARG A 39 -9.11 6.70 12.90
N CYS A 40 -9.03 6.27 11.64
CA CYS A 40 -10.18 6.00 10.78
C CYS A 40 -10.27 4.50 10.49
N LEU A 41 -11.47 3.95 10.68
CA LEU A 41 -11.75 2.54 10.36
C LEU A 41 -12.43 2.48 9.00
N VAL A 42 -11.88 1.67 8.10
CA VAL A 42 -12.51 1.37 6.82
C VAL A 42 -13.81 0.61 7.06
N LYS A 43 -14.91 1.14 6.51
CA LYS A 43 -16.26 0.60 6.62
C LYS A 43 -16.48 -0.42 5.50
N ALA A 44 -16.30 -1.70 5.80
CA ALA A 44 -16.49 -2.82 4.86
C ALA A 44 -17.74 -2.68 3.98
N GLN A 45 -18.87 -2.43 4.64
CA GLN A 45 -20.19 -2.35 4.03
C GLN A 45 -20.28 -1.23 2.99
N LEU A 46 -19.60 -0.10 3.21
CA LEU A 46 -19.54 1.00 2.25
C LEU A 46 -18.83 0.56 0.96
N PHE A 47 -17.69 -0.12 1.07
CA PHE A 47 -16.97 -0.64 -0.10
C PHE A 47 -17.73 -1.75 -0.81
N ARG A 48 -18.49 -2.57 -0.07
CA ARG A 48 -19.43 -3.51 -0.69
C ARG A 48 -20.49 -2.77 -1.53
N CYS A 49 -21.01 -1.65 -1.03
CA CYS A 49 -21.94 -0.81 -1.80
C CYS A 49 -21.26 -0.22 -3.04
N PHE A 50 -20.03 0.26 -2.94
CA PHE A 50 -19.28 0.76 -4.10
C PHE A 50 -19.13 -0.32 -5.19
N MET A 51 -18.70 -1.53 -4.84
CA MET A 51 -18.58 -2.64 -5.79
C MET A 51 -19.91 -3.02 -6.46
N LEU A 52 -21.04 -2.92 -5.75
CA LEU A 52 -22.37 -3.24 -6.30
C LEU A 52 -22.95 -2.12 -7.18
N ARG A 53 -22.44 -0.89 -7.02
CA ARG A 53 -22.93 0.31 -7.71
C ARG A 53 -21.95 0.81 -8.77
N GLU A 54 -20.82 0.12 -8.93
CA GLU A 54 -19.80 0.41 -9.92
C GLU A 54 -20.39 0.31 -11.34
N MET A 55 -19.94 1.20 -12.21
CA MET A 55 -20.42 1.31 -13.58
C MET A 55 -19.33 0.89 -14.58
N GLU A 56 -19.70 0.23 -15.68
CA GLU A 56 -18.76 -0.28 -16.71
C GLU A 56 -17.86 0.78 -17.37
N GLY A 57 -18.07 2.07 -17.10
CA GLY A 57 -17.20 3.17 -17.51
C GLY A 57 -16.04 3.49 -16.55
N SER A 58 -15.83 2.73 -15.47
CA SER A 58 -14.66 2.91 -14.62
C SER A 58 -13.37 2.61 -15.37
N SER A 59 -12.32 3.36 -15.04
CA SER A 59 -11.00 3.27 -15.66
C SER A 59 -9.90 3.34 -14.60
N THR A 60 -8.65 3.18 -15.02
CA THR A 60 -7.46 3.39 -14.18
C THR A 60 -7.29 4.83 -13.69
N ASN A 61 -8.14 5.77 -14.12
CA ASN A 61 -8.09 7.17 -13.72
C ASN A 61 -9.33 7.63 -12.93
N ALA A 62 -10.42 6.87 -12.96
CA ALA A 62 -11.65 7.20 -12.26
C ALA A 62 -12.52 5.97 -12.01
N ILE A 63 -13.03 5.86 -10.78
CA ILE A 63 -14.04 4.88 -10.36
C ILE A 63 -15.40 5.58 -10.42
N LEU A 64 -16.35 5.00 -11.17
CA LEU A 64 -17.69 5.55 -11.33
C LEU A 64 -18.69 4.71 -10.53
N ILE A 65 -19.48 5.36 -9.68
CA ILE A 65 -20.53 4.70 -8.89
C ILE A 65 -21.87 5.41 -9.08
N TYR A 66 -22.95 4.63 -9.20
CA TYR A 66 -24.31 5.15 -9.34
C TYR A 66 -25.08 5.07 -8.02
N VAL A 67 -25.45 6.23 -7.46
CA VAL A 67 -26.14 6.34 -6.18
C VAL A 67 -27.34 7.28 -6.33
N ASN A 68 -28.54 6.78 -6.03
CA ASN A 68 -29.78 7.56 -5.96
C ASN A 68 -30.05 8.48 -7.17
N GLY A 69 -29.88 7.99 -8.39
CA GLY A 69 -30.10 8.81 -9.59
C GLY A 69 -28.86 9.55 -10.11
N THR A 70 -27.78 9.59 -9.32
CA THR A 70 -26.58 10.39 -9.60
C THR A 70 -25.35 9.52 -9.82
N THR A 71 -24.57 9.85 -10.84
CA THR A 71 -23.25 9.26 -11.05
C THR A 71 -22.21 10.06 -10.28
N LEU A 72 -21.56 9.42 -9.30
CA LEU A 72 -20.42 9.98 -8.59
C LEU A 72 -19.12 9.47 -9.23
N ARG A 73 -18.11 10.34 -9.26
CA ARG A 73 -16.83 10.07 -9.91
C ARG A 73 -15.69 10.30 -8.93
N PHE A 74 -15.07 9.22 -8.47
CA PHE A 74 -13.86 9.26 -7.66
C PHE A 74 -12.64 9.12 -8.55
N THR A 75 -11.85 10.18 -8.68
CA THR A 75 -10.69 10.23 -9.57
C THR A 75 -9.38 9.96 -8.82
N ILE A 76 -8.33 9.65 -9.58
CA ILE A 76 -6.97 9.61 -9.04
C ILE A 76 -6.53 10.95 -8.42
N ARG A 77 -7.08 12.08 -8.90
CA ARG A 77 -6.81 13.39 -8.32
C ARG A 77 -7.41 13.53 -6.93
N ASP A 78 -8.65 13.08 -6.75
CA ASP A 78 -9.32 13.06 -5.43
C ASP A 78 -8.54 12.17 -4.47
N PHE A 79 -8.10 11.00 -4.96
CA PHE A 79 -7.23 10.11 -4.20
C PHE A 79 -5.93 10.79 -3.79
N ALA A 80 -5.25 11.49 -4.69
CA ALA A 80 -4.00 12.19 -4.41
C ALA A 80 -4.17 13.30 -3.35
N ILE A 81 -5.22 14.11 -3.49
CA ILE A 81 -5.53 15.21 -2.57
C ILE A 81 -5.77 14.66 -1.15
N ILE A 82 -6.61 13.63 -1.03
CA ILE A 82 -7.02 13.12 0.28
C ILE A 82 -5.92 12.24 0.91
N SER A 83 -5.19 11.47 0.11
CA SER A 83 -4.10 10.61 0.61
C SER A 83 -2.82 11.40 0.91
N GLY A 84 -2.57 12.51 0.22
CA GLY A 84 -1.27 13.17 0.21
C GLY A 84 -0.17 12.37 -0.50
N LEU A 85 -0.50 11.24 -1.14
CA LEU A 85 0.47 10.40 -1.85
C LEU A 85 0.68 10.90 -3.27
N LYS A 86 1.92 10.78 -3.76
CA LYS A 86 2.25 11.06 -5.15
C LYS A 86 1.52 10.09 -6.09
N CYS A 87 0.76 10.63 -7.03
CA CYS A 87 -0.06 9.86 -7.98
C CYS A 87 0.27 10.15 -9.45
N SER A 88 1.21 11.05 -9.71
CA SER A 88 1.64 11.46 -11.04
C SER A 88 3.15 11.44 -11.10
N ASP A 89 3.69 10.66 -12.02
CA ASP A 89 5.09 10.68 -12.46
C ASP A 89 5.22 9.72 -13.64
N ASN A 90 6.33 9.86 -14.37
CA ASN A 90 6.70 8.91 -15.39
C ASN A 90 7.27 7.65 -14.72
N GLU A 91 6.51 6.54 -14.71
CA GLU A 91 6.99 5.25 -14.18
C GLU A 91 8.31 4.79 -14.84
N PHE A 92 8.59 5.24 -16.07
CA PHE A 92 9.84 4.97 -16.78
C PHE A 92 11.07 5.60 -16.12
N GLU A 93 10.91 6.58 -15.22
CA GLU A 93 12.03 7.09 -14.44
C GLU A 93 12.56 6.05 -13.45
N PHE A 94 11.72 5.12 -12.98
CA PHE A 94 12.07 4.12 -11.97
C PHE A 94 12.54 2.79 -12.56
N CYS A 95 13.35 2.86 -13.61
CA CYS A 95 14.01 1.70 -14.19
C CYS A 95 15.26 1.30 -13.39
N PHE A 96 15.43 -0.01 -13.18
CA PHE A 96 16.59 -0.60 -12.51
C PHE A 96 17.21 -1.68 -13.39
N HIS A 97 18.54 -1.73 -13.44
CA HIS A 97 19.26 -2.81 -14.12
C HIS A 97 19.00 -4.12 -13.40
N ARG A 98 18.40 -5.09 -14.10
CA ARG A 98 18.06 -6.39 -13.51
C ARG A 98 19.22 -7.38 -13.49
N ASP A 99 20.33 -7.04 -14.15
CA ASP A 99 21.51 -7.89 -14.31
C ASP A 99 22.27 -8.08 -12.99
N GLN A 100 22.28 -7.07 -12.14
CA GLN A 100 22.84 -7.17 -10.79
C GLN A 100 21.76 -7.62 -9.82
N PRO A 101 22.06 -8.49 -8.83
CA PRO A 101 21.09 -8.84 -7.81
C PRO A 101 20.94 -7.72 -6.78
N ASN A 102 19.74 -7.58 -6.20
CA ASN A 102 19.50 -6.66 -5.09
C ASN A 102 20.09 -7.23 -3.78
N ARG A 103 20.83 -6.41 -3.02
CA ARG A 103 21.52 -6.86 -1.79
C ARG A 103 20.54 -7.34 -0.73
N ILE A 104 19.50 -6.57 -0.38
CA ILE A 104 18.50 -7.01 0.61
C ILE A 104 17.91 -8.38 0.23
N MET A 105 17.62 -8.59 -1.05
CA MET A 105 17.07 -9.86 -1.53
C MET A 105 18.07 -11.01 -1.38
N VAL A 106 19.34 -10.81 -1.73
CA VAL A 106 20.38 -11.85 -1.61
C VAL A 106 20.71 -12.18 -0.16
N GLU A 107 20.87 -11.14 0.67
CA GLU A 107 21.35 -11.26 2.04
C GLU A 107 20.29 -11.83 2.98
N TYR A 108 19.06 -11.33 2.90
CA TYR A 108 17.99 -11.70 3.84
C TYR A 108 17.03 -12.77 3.31
N PHE A 109 17.10 -13.09 2.02
CA PHE A 109 16.21 -14.07 1.40
C PHE A 109 16.97 -15.00 0.41
N PRO A 110 18.06 -15.65 0.85
CA PRO A 110 18.87 -16.48 -0.03
C PRO A 110 18.07 -17.68 -0.58
N GLY A 111 18.31 -18.01 -1.85
CA GLY A 111 17.74 -19.18 -2.51
C GLY A 111 16.23 -19.13 -2.77
N GLN A 112 15.60 -17.95 -2.67
CA GLN A 112 14.15 -17.82 -2.83
C GLN A 112 13.74 -17.50 -4.26
N SER A 113 12.77 -18.27 -4.78
CA SER A 113 12.16 -18.05 -6.10
C SER A 113 11.07 -16.97 -6.10
N SER A 114 10.48 -16.66 -4.94
CA SER A 114 9.49 -15.59 -4.79
C SER A 114 9.56 -14.92 -3.41
N PHE A 115 9.27 -13.62 -3.40
CA PHE A 115 9.39 -12.75 -2.23
C PHE A 115 8.01 -12.39 -1.72
N THR A 116 7.38 -13.29 -0.97
CA THR A 116 6.00 -13.08 -0.53
C THR A 116 5.88 -12.04 0.58
N LYS A 117 4.74 -11.35 0.64
CA LYS A 117 4.43 -10.43 1.74
C LYS A 117 4.44 -11.14 3.10
N ALA A 118 4.00 -12.40 3.17
CA ALA A 118 4.10 -13.20 4.39
C ALA A 118 5.54 -13.33 4.90
N ARG A 119 6.50 -13.55 4.00
CA ARG A 119 7.94 -13.64 4.34
C ARG A 119 8.52 -12.31 4.77
N LEU A 120 8.16 -11.22 4.09
CA LEU A 120 8.53 -9.88 4.56
C LEU A 120 8.04 -9.64 5.99
N ILE A 121 6.78 -9.96 6.27
CA ILE A 121 6.20 -9.82 7.61
C ILE A 121 6.93 -10.69 8.64
N ALA A 122 7.27 -11.94 8.29
CA ALA A 122 8.00 -12.84 9.17
C ALA A 122 9.41 -12.30 9.47
N SER A 123 10.14 -11.89 8.44
CA SER A 123 11.50 -11.35 8.54
C SER A 123 11.55 -10.06 9.34
N TYR A 124 10.59 -9.16 9.11
CA TYR A 124 10.41 -7.95 9.90
C TYR A 124 10.12 -8.26 11.37
N ARG A 125 9.30 -9.28 11.65
CA ARG A 125 8.98 -9.68 13.03
C ARG A 125 10.17 -10.29 13.75
N ALA A 126 10.99 -11.05 13.03
CA ALA A 126 12.19 -11.69 13.53
C ALA A 126 13.39 -10.72 13.65
N LYS A 127 13.27 -9.49 13.12
CA LYS A 127 14.36 -8.50 13.07
C LYS A 127 15.64 -9.09 12.46
N VAL A 128 15.51 -9.70 11.28
CA VAL A 128 16.64 -10.36 10.59
C VAL A 128 17.82 -9.42 10.30
N TYR A 129 17.58 -8.11 10.26
CA TYR A 129 18.58 -7.05 10.09
C TYR A 129 19.43 -6.77 11.34
N GLY A 130 19.15 -7.40 12.48
CA GLY A 130 19.92 -7.22 13.72
C GLY A 130 20.00 -5.75 14.14
N ASP A 131 21.23 -5.27 14.33
CA ASP A 131 21.54 -3.89 14.73
C ASP A 131 21.82 -2.96 13.54
N ASN A 132 21.68 -3.44 12.29
CA ASN A 132 21.84 -2.58 11.12
C ASN A 132 20.65 -1.62 11.01
N GLU A 133 20.86 -0.37 11.42
CA GLU A 133 19.82 0.65 11.44
C GLU A 133 19.27 0.99 10.06
N ASP A 134 20.12 1.01 9.03
CA ASP A 134 19.69 1.32 7.67
C ASP A 134 18.79 0.21 7.10
N ASP A 135 19.18 -1.05 7.31
CA ASP A 135 18.34 -2.17 6.91
C ASP A 135 17.05 -2.23 7.72
N ALA A 136 17.10 -1.91 9.01
CA ALA A 136 15.89 -1.76 9.81
C ALA A 136 14.93 -0.73 9.19
N TYR A 137 15.45 0.42 8.73
CA TYR A 137 14.66 1.44 8.05
C TYR A 137 14.04 0.94 6.74
N LYS A 138 14.84 0.33 5.87
CA LYS A 138 14.36 -0.23 4.57
C LYS A 138 13.30 -1.30 4.77
N PHE A 139 13.48 -2.20 5.74
CA PHE A 139 12.47 -3.19 6.13
C PHE A 139 11.22 -2.53 6.72
N GLY A 140 11.36 -1.46 7.50
CA GLY A 140 10.25 -0.66 8.03
C GLY A 140 9.40 -0.03 6.92
N ILE A 141 10.05 0.54 5.90
CA ILE A 141 9.41 1.12 4.72
C ILE A 141 8.67 0.04 3.91
N LEU A 142 9.33 -1.07 3.57
CA LEU A 142 8.70 -2.21 2.89
C LEU A 142 7.49 -2.73 3.69
N TYR A 143 7.66 -2.91 5.00
CA TYR A 143 6.58 -3.35 5.88
C TYR A 143 5.40 -2.40 5.82
N TYR A 144 5.63 -1.08 5.92
CA TYR A 144 4.58 -0.07 5.87
C TYR A 144 3.83 -0.06 4.53
N ILE A 145 4.56 -0.04 3.41
CA ILE A 145 4.00 -0.07 2.05
C ILE A 145 3.09 -1.30 1.88
N HIS A 146 3.62 -2.50 2.13
CA HIS A 146 2.87 -3.72 1.82
C HIS A 146 1.76 -4.01 2.83
N THR A 147 1.89 -3.60 4.09
CA THR A 147 0.87 -3.88 5.11
C THR A 147 -0.21 -2.82 5.23
N PHE A 148 0.10 -1.55 4.99
CA PHE A 148 -0.85 -0.45 5.15
C PHE A 148 -1.31 0.15 3.81
N ILE A 149 -0.38 0.54 2.94
CA ILE A 149 -0.72 1.19 1.67
C ILE A 149 -1.37 0.18 0.71
N MET A 150 -0.64 -0.88 0.36
CA MET A 150 -1.14 -1.89 -0.56
C MET A 150 -2.15 -2.80 0.14
N SER A 151 -1.88 -3.26 1.36
CA SER A 151 -2.79 -4.09 2.18
C SER A 151 -3.33 -5.38 1.49
N VAL A 152 -2.61 -5.92 0.49
CA VAL A 152 -2.99 -7.16 -0.22
C VAL A 152 -2.74 -8.41 0.65
N GLU A 153 -3.34 -9.57 0.31
CA GLU A 153 -3.24 -10.81 1.09
C GLU A 153 -1.79 -11.32 1.24
N PRO A 154 -1.28 -11.55 2.46
CA PRO A 154 0.12 -11.93 2.67
C PRO A 154 0.62 -13.21 1.97
N ASN A 155 -0.22 -14.25 1.92
CA ASN A 155 0.24 -15.59 1.50
C ASN A 155 0.30 -15.77 -0.01
N THR A 156 -0.51 -15.03 -0.76
CA THR A 156 -0.64 -15.16 -2.22
C THR A 156 0.01 -14.02 -2.99
N THR A 157 0.42 -12.95 -2.31
CA THR A 157 1.05 -11.78 -2.95
C THR A 157 2.56 -11.89 -2.92
N SER A 158 3.17 -11.96 -4.10
CA SER A 158 4.59 -11.68 -4.29
C SER A 158 4.83 -10.17 -4.27
N ILE A 159 5.96 -9.77 -3.72
CA ILE A 159 6.49 -8.42 -3.78
C ILE A 159 7.40 -8.35 -5.00
N ASP A 160 7.21 -7.32 -5.80
CA ASP A 160 8.01 -7.11 -7.00
C ASP A 160 9.40 -6.64 -6.60
N ARG A 161 10.42 -7.11 -7.33
CA ARG A 161 11.81 -6.72 -7.10
C ARG A 161 12.02 -5.19 -7.07
N ILE A 162 11.26 -4.44 -7.87
CA ILE A 162 11.32 -2.98 -7.90
C ILE A 162 11.13 -2.36 -6.51
N ASP A 163 10.33 -2.96 -5.63
CA ASP A 163 10.09 -2.43 -4.28
C ASP A 163 11.36 -2.52 -3.42
N PHE A 164 12.15 -3.58 -3.60
CA PHE A 164 13.45 -3.72 -2.96
C PHE A 164 14.48 -2.76 -3.55
N ASP A 165 14.50 -2.60 -4.87
CA ASP A 165 15.42 -1.67 -5.54
C ASP A 165 15.13 -0.20 -5.16
N LEU A 166 13.86 0.16 -4.99
CA LEU A 166 13.41 1.49 -4.54
C LEU A 166 13.86 1.80 -3.10
N VAL A 167 13.79 0.83 -2.18
CA VAL A 167 14.25 1.06 -0.79
C VAL A 167 15.77 1.03 -0.68
N GLU A 168 16.46 0.18 -1.45
CA GLU A 168 17.93 0.13 -1.46
C GLU A 168 18.54 1.46 -1.93
N THR A 169 17.90 2.11 -2.92
CA THR A 169 18.35 3.38 -3.50
C THR A 169 17.69 4.61 -2.91
N TYR A 170 16.83 4.45 -1.89
CA TYR A 170 15.96 5.50 -1.31
C TYR A 170 15.03 6.22 -2.30
N ARG A 171 14.96 5.77 -3.56
CA ARG A 171 14.10 6.33 -4.60
C ARG A 171 12.61 6.14 -4.31
N PHE A 172 12.27 5.28 -3.34
CA PHE A 172 10.90 5.15 -2.82
C PHE A 172 10.30 6.49 -2.35
N MET A 173 11.12 7.46 -1.94
CA MET A 173 10.65 8.78 -1.50
C MET A 173 9.87 9.53 -2.59
N ASN A 174 10.28 9.35 -3.85
CA ASN A 174 9.67 10.04 -4.99
C ASN A 174 8.77 9.13 -5.82
N TYR A 175 8.70 7.83 -5.52
CA TYR A 175 7.91 6.88 -6.28
C TYR A 175 6.41 7.18 -6.14
N PRO A 176 5.60 7.06 -7.22
CA PRO A 176 4.16 7.34 -7.20
C PRO A 176 3.35 6.25 -6.50
N TRP A 177 3.58 6.04 -5.20
CA TRP A 177 2.88 5.05 -4.38
C TRP A 177 1.36 5.22 -4.39
N GLY A 178 0.88 6.46 -4.54
CA GLY A 178 -0.54 6.75 -4.64
C GLY A 178 -1.16 6.26 -5.94
N LYS A 179 -0.44 6.33 -7.07
CA LYS A 179 -0.89 5.75 -8.35
C LYS A 179 -1.07 4.25 -8.24
N ARG A 180 -0.04 3.55 -7.75
CA ARG A 180 -0.08 2.10 -7.56
C ARG A 180 -1.17 1.68 -6.58
N ALA A 181 -1.36 2.41 -5.48
CA ALA A 181 -2.44 2.14 -4.53
C ALA A 181 -3.82 2.36 -5.16
N PHE A 182 -4.02 3.45 -5.93
CA PHE A 182 -5.26 3.72 -6.64
C PHE A 182 -5.58 2.63 -7.67
N ASP A 183 -4.59 2.14 -8.42
CA ASP A 183 -4.79 1.07 -9.39
C ASP A 183 -5.22 -0.23 -8.72
N GLU A 184 -4.63 -0.57 -7.57
CA GLU A 184 -5.07 -1.71 -6.76
C GLU A 184 -6.50 -1.54 -6.22
N LEU A 185 -6.86 -0.32 -5.76
CA LEU A 185 -8.22 -0.03 -5.32
C LEU A 185 -9.22 -0.12 -6.47
N ALA A 186 -8.90 0.44 -7.63
CA ALA A 186 -9.75 0.37 -8.82
C ALA A 186 -9.97 -1.09 -9.25
N LYS A 187 -8.93 -1.93 -9.26
CA LYS A 187 -9.08 -3.37 -9.53
C LYS A 187 -10.06 -4.02 -8.54
N VAL A 188 -9.98 -3.69 -7.25
CA VAL A 188 -10.89 -4.21 -6.22
C VAL A 188 -12.33 -3.82 -6.45
N ILE A 189 -12.58 -2.57 -6.83
CA ILE A 189 -13.93 -2.05 -7.02
C ILE A 189 -14.54 -2.54 -8.34
N ASN A 190 -13.74 -2.60 -9.40
CA ASN A 190 -14.15 -3.09 -10.72
C ASN A 190 -14.37 -4.61 -10.74
N ASN A 191 -13.72 -5.36 -9.83
CA ASN A 191 -13.99 -6.77 -9.65
C ASN A 191 -15.38 -6.94 -9.04
N LYS A 192 -16.41 -7.03 -9.89
CA LYS A 192 -17.80 -7.30 -9.53
C LYS A 192 -17.82 -8.43 -8.49
N ILE A 193 -18.50 -8.20 -7.36
CA ILE A 193 -18.63 -9.21 -6.31
C ILE A 193 -19.23 -10.47 -6.95
N LYS A 194 -18.47 -11.57 -6.96
CA LYS A 194 -19.00 -12.83 -7.46
C LYS A 194 -20.19 -13.24 -6.58
N LEU A 195 -21.31 -13.58 -7.22
CA LEU A 195 -22.56 -13.92 -6.52
C LEU A 195 -22.42 -15.13 -5.57
N ASP A 196 -21.41 -15.97 -5.78
CA ASP A 196 -21.07 -17.17 -4.99
C ASP A 196 -19.96 -16.93 -3.93
N GLY A 197 -19.33 -15.75 -3.93
CA GLY A 197 -18.20 -15.44 -3.07
C GLY A 197 -18.63 -15.07 -1.64
N GLN A 198 -18.26 -15.90 -0.66
CA GLN A 198 -18.57 -15.62 0.76
C GLN A 198 -17.79 -14.41 1.33
N TYR A 199 -16.69 -14.00 0.71
CA TYR A 199 -15.80 -12.96 1.23
C TYR A 199 -15.21 -12.08 0.13
N TYR A 200 -15.08 -10.78 0.40
CA TYR A 200 -14.31 -9.82 -0.41
C TYR A 200 -13.20 -9.20 0.45
N ARG A 201 -12.15 -8.70 -0.23
CA ARG A 201 -11.03 -8.01 0.41
C ARG A 201 -10.89 -6.63 -0.20
N ILE A 202 -10.62 -5.65 0.67
CA ILE A 202 -10.37 -4.28 0.27
C ILE A 202 -8.88 -4.01 0.44
N HIS A 203 -8.23 -3.58 -0.65
CA HIS A 203 -6.81 -3.25 -0.71
C HIS A 203 -6.59 -2.02 -1.61
N GLY A 204 -5.36 -1.49 -1.68
CA GLY A 204 -5.08 -0.24 -2.42
C GLY A 204 -5.41 1.03 -1.64
N PHE A 205 -5.17 1.04 -0.32
CA PHE A 205 -5.42 2.17 0.56
C PHE A 205 -6.82 2.80 0.41
N PRO A 206 -7.89 2.14 0.89
CA PRO A 206 -9.28 2.57 0.66
C PRO A 206 -9.73 3.84 1.39
N LEU A 207 -8.99 4.31 2.39
CA LEU A 207 -9.39 5.45 3.23
C LEU A 207 -9.73 6.73 2.44
N PRO A 208 -8.96 7.14 1.41
CA PRO A 208 -9.28 8.32 0.60
C PRO A 208 -10.67 8.26 -0.04
N MET A 209 -11.06 7.11 -0.59
CA MET A 209 -12.40 6.94 -1.20
C MET A 209 -13.51 7.01 -0.15
N GLN A 210 -13.27 6.49 1.06
CA GLN A 210 -14.23 6.61 2.15
C GLN A 210 -14.40 8.05 2.62
N VAL A 211 -13.31 8.80 2.76
CA VAL A 211 -13.35 10.22 3.13
C VAL A 211 -14.08 11.02 2.06
N TRP A 212 -13.71 10.83 0.78
CA TRP A 212 -14.36 11.46 -0.36
C TRP A 212 -15.88 11.25 -0.39
N PHE A 213 -16.35 10.06 -0.03
CA PHE A 213 -17.79 9.77 -0.03
C PHE A 213 -18.56 10.44 1.12
N TYR A 214 -17.87 10.86 2.19
CA TYR A 214 -18.48 11.55 3.32
C TYR A 214 -18.41 13.08 3.21
N GLU A 215 -17.68 13.60 2.23
CA GLU A 215 -17.69 15.02 1.85
C GLU A 215 -18.90 15.34 0.96
#